data_AF-A0A239HKF8-F1
#
_entry.id   AF-A0A239HKF8-F1
#
_cell.length_a   1.000
_cell.length_b   1.000
_cell.length_c   1.000
_cell.angle_alpha   90.00
_cell.angle_beta   90.00
_cell.angle_gamma   90.00
#
_symmetry.space_group_name_H-M   'P 1'
#
loop_
_entity.id
_entity.type
_entity.pdbx_description
1 polymer ?
#
loop_
_entity_poly.entity_id
_entity_poly.type
_entity_poly.pdbx_seq_one_letter_code
_entity_poly.pdbx_strand_id
1 'polypeptide(L)'
;MTVSVRPDGKITTPLVQDLPATGKTARELARDLEKALSQYVQQPIVTVIVTGFVGPYTEQIRVIGQAAKPQALAYRRGMSLMDVLIAVGGITEFAAGNRANLIRTVDGKQQKYAVRLNDLIKEGDISANVEVRPGDVLIIPESYF
;
A
#
# COMPACT_ATOMS: atom_id res chain seq x y z
N MET A 1 16.62 10.80 -9.76
CA MET A 1 16.99 9.58 -9.01
C MET A 1 15.93 9.33 -7.95
N THR A 2 15.46 8.10 -7.80
CA THR A 2 14.55 7.71 -6.72
C THR A 2 15.34 7.02 -5.61
N VAL A 3 15.12 7.40 -4.36
CA VAL A 3 15.76 6.82 -3.17
C VAL A 3 14.68 6.29 -2.26
N SER A 4 14.78 5.02 -1.86
CA SER A 4 13.84 4.37 -0.94
C SER A 4 14.28 4.55 0.52
N VAL A 5 13.30 4.64 1.43
CA VAL A 5 13.57 4.58 2.87
C VAL A 5 13.77 3.12 3.26
N ARG A 6 14.91 2.83 3.89
CA ARG A 6 15.23 1.50 4.40
C ARG A 6 14.37 1.15 5.63
N PRO A 7 14.26 -0.13 6.01
CA PRO A 7 13.47 -0.54 7.18
C PRO A 7 13.90 0.09 8.52
N ASP A 8 15.16 0.51 8.63
CA ASP A 8 15.69 1.23 9.79
C ASP A 8 15.34 2.74 9.81
N GLY A 9 14.56 3.20 8.83
CA GLY A 9 14.10 4.59 8.75
C GLY A 9 15.11 5.56 8.12
N LYS A 10 16.18 5.04 7.52
CA LYS A 10 17.25 5.85 6.92
C LYS A 10 17.22 5.79 5.39
N ILE A 11 17.84 6.77 4.74
CA ILE A 11 18.08 6.79 3.30
C ILE A 11 19.58 6.76 3.00
N THR A 12 19.93 6.19 1.85
CA THR A 12 21.28 6.20 1.31
C THR A 12 21.28 6.90 -0.03
N THR A 13 22.19 7.86 -0.18
CA THR A 13 22.48 8.58 -1.43
C THR A 13 23.94 8.36 -1.81
N PRO A 14 24.39 8.73 -3.02
CA PRO A 14 25.76 8.47 -3.46
C PRO A 14 26.85 9.05 -2.55
N LEU A 15 26.62 10.21 -1.93
CA LEU A 15 27.61 10.90 -1.09
C LEU A 15 27.26 10.90 0.41
N VAL A 16 25.99 10.65 0.76
CA VAL A 16 25.51 10.66 2.15
C VAL A 16 24.83 9.33 2.42
N GLN A 17 25.41 8.55 3.32
CA GLN A 17 24.85 7.29 3.80
C GLN A 17 24.08 7.51 5.10
N ASP A 18 23.15 6.60 5.39
CA ASP A 18 22.49 6.49 6.70
C ASP A 18 21.78 7.77 7.21
N LEU A 19 21.28 8.61 6.31
CA LEU A 19 20.57 9.83 6.71
C LEU A 19 19.17 9.48 7.27
N PRO A 20 18.83 9.86 8.52
CA PRO A 20 17.51 9.56 9.08
C PRO A 20 16.40 10.30 8.32
N ALA A 21 15.38 9.56 7.89
CA ALA A 21 14.20 10.08 7.20
C ALA A 21 12.90 9.93 8.02
N THR A 22 12.85 8.96 8.94
CA THR A 22 11.68 8.76 9.81
C THR A 22 11.36 10.00 10.65
N GLY A 23 10.07 10.34 10.72
CA GLY A 23 9.57 11.46 11.52
C GLY A 23 9.84 12.84 10.91
N LYS A 24 10.44 12.92 9.72
CA LYS A 24 10.74 14.19 9.05
C LYS A 24 9.78 14.45 7.90
N THR A 25 9.44 15.72 7.72
CA THR A 25 8.80 16.19 6.49
C THR A 25 9.81 16.18 5.34
N ALA A 26 9.31 16.13 4.10
CA ALA A 26 10.16 16.21 2.91
C ALA A 26 11.07 17.46 2.91
N ARG A 27 10.57 18.59 3.44
CA ARG A 27 11.33 19.84 3.55
C ARG A 27 12.45 19.77 4.59
N GLU A 28 12.20 19.11 5.72
CA GLU A 28 13.23 18.90 6.75
C GLU A 28 14.31 17.95 6.25
N LEU A 29 13.90 16.86 5.61
CA LEU A 29 14.84 15.91 5.02
C LEU A 29 15.70 16.55 3.92
N ALA A 30 15.12 17.45 3.11
CA ALA A 30 15.87 18.21 2.11
C ALA A 30 16.97 19.07 2.76
N ARG A 31 16.63 19.82 3.81
CA ARG A 31 17.60 20.67 4.54
C ARG A 31 18.71 19.86 5.20
N ASP A 32 18.37 18.72 5.78
CA ASP A 32 19.36 17.83 6.39
C ASP A 32 20.30 17.24 5.33
N LEU A 33 19.77 16.90 4.15
CA LEU A 33 20.58 16.39 3.05
C LEU A 33 21.47 17.49 2.45
N GLU A 34 21.00 18.74 2.33
CA GLU A 34 21.85 19.89 1.93
C GLU A 34 23.03 20.06 2.88
N LYS A 35 22.76 20.01 4.18
CA LYS A 35 23.79 20.13 5.21
C LYS A 35 24.80 18.98 5.18
N ALA A 36 24.35 17.75 4.94
CA ALA A 36 25.24 16.60 4.82
C ALA A 36 26.06 16.66 3.52
N LEU A 37 25.45 17.09 2.42
CA LEU A 37 26.12 17.21 1.12
C LEU A 37 27.10 18.38 1.06
N SER A 38 26.97 19.41 1.90
CA SER A 38 27.86 20.57 1.87
C SER A 38 29.32 20.23 2.20
N GLN A 39 29.58 19.07 2.79
CA GLN A 39 30.93 18.55 3.02
C GLN A 39 31.61 18.05 1.73
N TYR A 40 30.82 17.76 0.70
CA TYR A 40 31.28 17.12 -0.54
C TYR A 40 30.96 17.95 -1.80
N VAL A 41 29.94 18.81 -1.73
CA VAL A 41 29.44 19.63 -2.84
C VAL A 41 29.34 21.08 -2.39
N GLN A 42 29.83 22.01 -3.20
CA GLN A 42 29.74 23.43 -2.91
C GLN A 42 28.31 23.93 -3.23
N GLN A 43 27.64 24.55 -2.25
CA GLN A 43 26.27 25.09 -2.37
C GLN A 43 25.25 24.09 -2.96
N PRO A 44 25.01 22.93 -2.31
CA PRO A 44 24.04 21.97 -2.79
C PRO A 44 22.62 22.52 -2.67
N ILE A 45 21.81 22.36 -3.72
CA ILE A 45 20.37 22.63 -3.70
C ILE A 45 19.65 21.28 -3.78
N VAL A 46 18.82 20.96 -2.80
CA VAL A 46 18.12 19.68 -2.73
C VAL A 46 16.61 19.89 -2.74
N THR A 47 15.92 19.11 -3.57
CA THR A 47 14.47 18.98 -3.51
C THR A 47 14.11 17.52 -3.24
N VAL A 48 13.30 17.29 -2.21
CA VAL A 48 12.79 15.97 -1.86
C VAL A 48 11.30 15.91 -2.20
N ILE A 49 10.92 14.93 -3.02
CA ILE A 49 9.53 14.64 -3.36
C ILE A 49 9.27 13.19 -3.00
N VAL A 50 8.19 12.93 -2.26
CA VAL A 50 7.76 11.57 -1.92
C VAL A 50 7.11 10.95 -3.16
N THR A 51 7.81 10.02 -3.82
CA THR A 51 7.33 9.37 -5.05
C THR A 51 6.54 8.09 -4.80
N GLY A 52 6.74 7.45 -3.65
CA GLY A 52 6.03 6.24 -3.26
C GLY A 52 5.98 6.13 -1.73
N PHE A 53 4.76 6.05 -1.19
CA PHE A 53 4.53 5.74 0.22
C PHE A 53 4.13 4.27 0.30
N VAL A 54 5.08 3.42 0.71
CA VAL A 54 4.76 2.09 1.21
C VAL A 54 4.55 2.28 2.70
N GLY A 55 3.31 2.58 3.09
CA GLY A 55 2.98 2.84 4.49
C GLY A 55 3.37 1.69 5.41
N PRO A 56 3.34 1.89 6.75
CA PRO A 56 3.49 0.81 7.71
C PRO A 56 2.63 -0.39 7.34
N TYR A 57 3.05 -1.62 7.66
CA TYR A 57 2.26 -2.82 7.33
C TYR A 57 0.81 -2.75 7.85
N THR A 58 0.59 -2.02 8.95
CA THR A 58 -0.73 -1.75 9.53
C THR A 58 -1.61 -0.83 8.67
N GLU A 59 -1.03 -0.13 7.69
CA GLU A 59 -1.72 0.74 6.75
C GLU A 59 -1.81 0.15 5.34
N GLN A 60 -1.27 -1.04 5.10
CA GLN A 60 -1.36 -1.70 3.80
C GLN A 60 -2.61 -2.58 3.73
N ILE A 61 -3.32 -2.50 2.61
CA ILE A 61 -4.32 -3.49 2.23
C ILE A 61 -3.57 -4.65 1.58
N ARG A 62 -3.85 -5.89 1.98
CA ARG A 62 -3.18 -7.08 1.42
C ARG A 62 -4.19 -7.92 0.67
N VAL A 63 -3.86 -8.30 -0.56
CA VAL A 63 -4.71 -9.18 -1.38
C VAL A 63 -3.99 -10.49 -1.59
N ILE A 64 -4.65 -11.60 -1.23
CA ILE A 64 -4.12 -12.96 -1.35
C ILE A 64 -5.13 -13.91 -2.00
N GLY A 65 -4.63 -15.02 -2.53
CA GLY A 65 -5.44 -16.04 -3.20
C GLY A 65 -5.65 -15.71 -4.68
N GLN A 66 -6.86 -15.99 -5.18
CA GLN A 66 -7.23 -15.93 -6.59
C GLN A 66 -7.48 -14.51 -7.13
N ALA A 67 -6.58 -13.58 -6.84
CA ALA A 67 -6.46 -12.30 -7.54
C ALA A 67 -5.56 -12.46 -8.78
N ALA A 68 -5.74 -11.62 -9.81
CA ALA A 68 -4.86 -11.67 -10.98
C ALA A 68 -3.40 -11.33 -10.61
N LYS A 69 -3.20 -10.37 -9.69
CA LYS A 69 -1.89 -10.05 -9.10
C LYS A 69 -2.01 -9.89 -7.58
N PRO A 70 -1.84 -10.97 -6.80
CA PRO A 70 -1.79 -10.89 -5.34
C PRO A 70 -0.64 -9.98 -4.89
N GLN A 71 -0.94 -8.93 -4.13
CA GLN A 71 0.03 -7.94 -3.68
C GLN A 71 -0.47 -7.15 -2.46
N ALA A 72 0.45 -6.39 -1.85
CA ALA A 72 0.11 -5.36 -0.89
C ALA A 72 -0.08 -4.00 -1.58
N LEU A 73 -1.08 -3.25 -1.16
CA LEU A 73 -1.45 -1.93 -1.67
C LEU A 73 -1.37 -0.92 -0.53
N ALA A 74 -0.73 0.23 -0.80
CA ALA A 74 -0.78 1.35 0.14
C ALA A 74 -2.22 1.90 0.22
N TYR A 75 -2.77 1.99 1.43
CA TYR A 75 -4.09 2.57 1.62
C TYR A 75 -4.09 4.05 1.25
N ARG A 76 -5.14 4.48 0.56
CA ARG A 76 -5.48 5.88 0.33
C ARG A 76 -6.88 6.13 0.89
N ARG A 77 -7.07 7.31 1.48
CA ARG A 77 -8.35 7.68 2.08
C ARG A 77 -9.47 7.58 1.03
N GLY A 78 -10.55 6.89 1.39
CA GLY A 78 -11.72 6.68 0.53
C GLY A 78 -11.60 5.52 -0.45
N MET A 79 -10.54 4.70 -0.39
CA MET A 79 -10.46 3.49 -1.22
C MET A 79 -11.59 2.50 -0.89
N SER A 80 -12.07 1.82 -1.92
CA SER A 80 -13.06 0.74 -1.84
C SER A 80 -12.52 -0.59 -2.39
N LEU A 81 -13.33 -1.66 -2.28
CA LEU A 81 -13.02 -2.94 -2.91
C LEU A 81 -12.81 -2.81 -4.42
N MET A 82 -13.59 -1.95 -5.10
CA MET A 82 -13.40 -1.67 -6.52
C MET A 82 -11.97 -1.18 -6.82
N ASP A 83 -11.46 -0.21 -6.06
CA ASP A 83 -10.10 0.30 -6.25
C ASP A 83 -9.04 -0.79 -6.04
N VAL A 84 -9.26 -1.66 -5.05
CA VAL A 84 -8.39 -2.81 -4.78
C VAL A 84 -8.40 -3.77 -5.97
N LEU A 85 -9.57 -4.11 -6.50
CA LEU A 85 -9.71 -5.01 -7.64
C LEU A 85 -9.05 -4.43 -8.90
N ILE A 86 -9.23 -3.14 -9.18
CA ILE A 86 -8.54 -2.45 -10.28
C ILE A 86 -7.03 -2.56 -10.13
N ALA A 87 -6.51 -2.29 -8.92
CA ALA A 87 -5.08 -2.32 -8.65
C ALA A 87 -4.45 -3.72 -8.81
N VAL A 88 -5.18 -4.79 -8.47
CA VAL A 88 -4.71 -6.18 -8.64
C VAL A 88 -5.05 -6.79 -10.00
N GLY A 89 -5.74 -6.05 -10.87
CA GLY A 89 -6.13 -6.53 -12.20
C GLY A 89 -7.32 -7.50 -12.21
N GLY A 90 -8.18 -7.43 -11.19
CA GLY A 90 -9.34 -8.30 -11.03
C GLY A 90 -9.03 -9.62 -10.33
N ILE A 91 -9.95 -10.57 -10.47
CA ILE A 91 -9.84 -11.93 -9.92
C ILE A 91 -9.65 -12.95 -11.06
N THR A 92 -9.06 -14.10 -10.75
CA THR A 92 -8.84 -15.15 -11.75
C THR A 92 -10.15 -15.83 -12.14
N GLU A 93 -10.15 -16.58 -13.24
CA GLU A 93 -11.32 -17.37 -13.67
C GLU A 93 -11.69 -18.49 -12.69
N PHE A 94 -10.72 -18.95 -11.89
CA PHE A 94 -10.91 -19.97 -10.84
C PHE A 94 -11.34 -19.37 -9.50
N ALA A 95 -11.52 -18.05 -9.42
CA ALA A 95 -11.87 -17.39 -8.18
C ALA A 95 -13.34 -17.62 -7.79
N ALA A 96 -13.56 -18.03 -6.54
CA ALA A 96 -14.89 -17.99 -5.95
C ALA A 96 -15.18 -16.59 -5.36
N GLY A 97 -15.39 -15.60 -6.25
CA GLY A 97 -15.50 -14.18 -5.91
C GLY A 97 -16.49 -13.84 -4.80
N ASN A 98 -17.67 -14.47 -4.75
CA ASN A 98 -18.67 -14.22 -3.70
C ASN A 98 -18.44 -15.01 -2.40
N ARG A 99 -17.40 -15.85 -2.36
CA ARG A 99 -16.90 -16.49 -1.13
C ARG A 99 -15.68 -15.76 -0.57
N ALA A 100 -15.27 -14.66 -1.20
CA ALA A 100 -14.16 -13.85 -0.73
C ALA A 100 -14.51 -13.17 0.59
N ASN A 101 -13.47 -12.86 1.36
CA ASN A 101 -13.62 -12.24 2.67
C ASN A 101 -12.59 -11.15 2.89
N LEU A 102 -13.03 -10.09 3.53
CA LEU A 102 -12.18 -9.04 4.05
C LEU A 102 -11.95 -9.32 5.54
N ILE A 103 -10.68 -9.51 5.93
CA ILE A 103 -10.28 -9.64 7.32
C ILE A 103 -9.82 -8.28 7.81
N ARG A 104 -10.45 -7.79 8.86
CA ARG A 104 -10.19 -6.47 9.45
C ARG A 104 -9.92 -6.61 10.93
N THR A 105 -8.91 -5.91 11.42
CA THR A 105 -8.65 -5.83 12.87
C THR A 105 -9.42 -4.66 13.46
N VAL A 106 -10.31 -4.94 14.40
CA VAL A 106 -11.08 -3.95 15.15
C VAL A 106 -10.85 -4.21 16.64
N ASP A 107 -10.35 -3.21 17.36
CA ASP A 107 -10.03 -3.31 18.79
C ASP A 107 -9.12 -4.50 19.14
N GLY A 108 -8.11 -4.74 18.29
CA GLY A 108 -7.15 -5.85 18.45
C GLY A 108 -7.69 -7.24 18.09
N LYS A 109 -8.95 -7.35 17.67
CA LYS A 109 -9.58 -8.62 17.27
C LYS A 109 -9.78 -8.67 15.76
N GLN A 110 -9.49 -9.82 15.17
CA GLN A 110 -9.77 -10.05 13.76
C GLN A 110 -11.26 -10.34 13.56
N GLN A 111 -11.86 -9.62 12.62
CA GLN A 111 -13.24 -9.79 12.18
C GLN A 111 -13.27 -10.11 10.69
N LYS A 112 -14.17 -11.00 10.30
CA LYS A 112 -14.33 -11.48 8.93
C LYS A 112 -15.60 -10.89 8.33
N TYR A 113 -15.47 -10.23 7.18
CA TYR A 113 -16.57 -9.64 6.44
C TYR A 113 -16.69 -10.33 5.09
N ALA A 114 -17.84 -10.95 4.81
CA ALA A 114 -18.10 -11.53 3.50
C ALA A 114 -18.26 -10.43 2.46
N VAL A 115 -17.69 -10.63 1.27
CA VAL A 115 -17.75 -9.67 0.16
C VAL A 115 -18.18 -10.37 -1.13
N ARG A 116 -19.01 -9.68 -1.91
CA ARG A 116 -19.60 -10.22 -3.15
C ARG A 116 -18.87 -9.70 -4.38
N LEU A 117 -17.65 -10.20 -4.60
CA LEU A 117 -16.79 -9.65 -5.66
C LEU A 117 -17.33 -9.90 -7.07
N ASN A 118 -17.98 -11.05 -7.32
CA ASN A 118 -18.57 -11.32 -8.64
C ASN A 118 -19.74 -10.39 -8.92
N ASP A 119 -20.60 -10.15 -7.93
CA ASP A 119 -21.75 -9.25 -8.10
C ASP A 119 -21.26 -7.84 -8.44
N LEU A 120 -20.16 -7.41 -7.82
CA LEU A 120 -19.56 -6.11 -8.11
C LEU A 120 -18.97 -6.01 -9.53
N ILE A 121 -18.16 -7.00 -9.96
CA ILE A 121 -17.38 -6.88 -11.21
C ILE A 121 -18.04 -7.49 -12.45
N LYS A 122 -18.93 -8.47 -12.27
CA LYS A 122 -19.63 -9.15 -13.37
C LYS A 122 -21.02 -8.59 -13.58
N GLU A 123 -21.74 -8.31 -12.49
CA GLU A 123 -23.13 -7.86 -12.53
C GLU A 123 -23.26 -6.33 -12.42
N GLY A 124 -22.20 -5.65 -11.99
CA GLY A 124 -22.20 -4.20 -11.78
C GLY A 124 -23.00 -3.75 -10.56
N ASP A 125 -23.26 -4.65 -9.61
CA ASP A 125 -23.96 -4.33 -8.37
C ASP A 125 -23.08 -3.46 -7.46
N ILE A 126 -23.25 -2.14 -7.56
CA ILE A 126 -22.51 -1.17 -6.76
C ILE A 126 -22.76 -1.31 -5.25
N SER A 127 -23.86 -1.96 -4.83
CA SER A 127 -24.13 -2.19 -3.41
C SER A 127 -23.17 -3.22 -2.79
N ALA A 128 -22.51 -4.03 -3.62
CA ALA A 128 -21.44 -4.93 -3.19
C ALA A 128 -20.08 -4.22 -2.99
N ASN A 129 -19.97 -2.94 -3.35
CA ASN A 129 -18.75 -2.16 -3.16
C ASN A 129 -18.64 -1.70 -1.70
N VAL A 130 -17.67 -2.25 -0.99
CA VAL A 130 -17.43 -1.93 0.43
C VAL A 130 -16.16 -1.10 0.56
N GLU A 131 -16.16 -0.13 1.49
CA GLU A 131 -14.97 0.60 1.85
C GLU A 131 -13.91 -0.31 2.51
N VAL A 132 -12.68 -0.18 2.04
CA VAL A 132 -11.53 -0.81 2.67
C VAL A 132 -10.92 0.12 3.70
N ARG A 133 -10.24 -0.45 4.69
CA ARG A 133 -9.58 0.26 5.78
C ARG A 133 -8.10 -0.10 5.85
N PRO A 134 -7.28 0.77 6.48
CA PRO A 134 -5.89 0.46 6.80
C PRO A 134 -5.75 -0.93 7.42
N GLY A 135 -4.85 -1.75 6.86
CA GLY A 135 -4.50 -3.06 7.41
C GLY A 135 -5.40 -4.23 6.99
N ASP A 136 -6.47 -3.97 6.24
CA ASP A 136 -7.39 -5.01 5.76
C ASP A 136 -6.67 -6.08 4.92
N VAL A 137 -7.16 -7.32 5.00
CA VAL A 137 -6.69 -8.43 4.16
C VAL A 137 -7.86 -8.98 3.35
N LEU A 138 -7.81 -8.82 2.03
CA LEU A 138 -8.74 -9.44 1.10
C LEU A 138 -8.25 -10.85 0.75
N ILE A 139 -9.05 -11.85 1.10
CA ILE A 139 -8.79 -13.26 0.80
C ILE A 139 -9.78 -13.72 -0.26
N ILE A 140 -9.26 -14.15 -1.40
CA ILE A 140 -10.05 -14.61 -2.54
C ILE A 140 -9.83 -16.12 -2.70
N PRO A 141 -10.77 -16.96 -2.27
CA PRO A 141 -10.61 -18.41 -2.34
C PRO A 141 -10.75 -18.91 -3.78
N GLU A 142 -10.18 -20.08 -4.01
CA GLU A 142 -10.41 -20.86 -5.23
C GLU A 142 -11.79 -21.50 -5.23
N SER A 143 -12.37 -21.64 -6.42
CA SER A 143 -13.56 -22.44 -6.65
C SER A 143 -13.19 -23.91 -6.55
N TYR A 144 -13.80 -24.64 -5.62
CA TYR A 144 -13.71 -26.10 -5.63
C TYR A 144 -14.83 -26.58 -6.55
N PHE A 145 -14.46 -27.27 -7.63
CA PHE A 145 -15.40 -27.94 -8.52
C PHE A 145 -15.95 -29.21 -7.87
#